data_AF-A0A6D2KEH4-F1
#
_entry.id   AF-A0A6D2KEH4-F1
#
_cell.length_a   1.000
_cell.length_b   1.000
_cell.length_c   1.000
_cell.angle_alpha   90.00
_cell.angle_beta   90.00
_cell.angle_gamma   90.00
#
_symmetry.space_group_name_H-M   'P 1'
#
loop_
_entity.id
_entity.type
_entity.pdbx_description
1 polymer ?
#
loop_
_entity_poly.entity_id
_entity_poly.type
_entity_poly.pdbx_seq_one_letter_code
_entity_poly.pdbx_strand_id
1 'polypeptide(L)'
;MERVVKEKEKELIAKEEERHQISEENKDLKKNVEVQSFNVRDVERMKRELQAVERDVAEAESARDGWEQKAWELNSQIRNQFHQIQTLAIEYNQALRRLKLDIQFAVSEKGEVGKVLGLDYKSEVKPALSSLYDAMEKVETQTAIQQQASEMASKMEAEKSHLGSVQLQINELEERIRLVRKEGQAGVGYTMRLGGESNVGELQEAVKQSEEEVQACVAKLFALVDSISKHKEYMDSKISEMKNGVANTATAVSEIHKASLKRHFGST
;
A
#
# COMPACT_ATOMS: atom_id res chain seq x y z
N MET A 1 -13.71 73.59 107.93
CA MET A 1 -14.29 72.25 107.71
C MET A 1 -15.71 72.32 107.16
N GLU A 2 -16.62 73.11 107.72
CA GLU A 2 -18.04 73.12 107.32
C GLU A 2 -18.33 73.52 105.85
N ARG A 3 -17.57 74.48 105.27
CA ARG A 3 -17.72 74.85 103.85
C ARG A 3 -17.30 73.74 102.88
N VAL A 4 -16.24 73.01 103.22
CA VAL A 4 -15.73 71.88 102.42
C VAL A 4 -16.71 70.71 102.46
N VAL A 5 -17.38 70.50 103.60
CA VAL A 5 -18.45 69.48 103.73
C VAL A 5 -19.65 69.83 102.86
N LYS A 6 -20.12 71.09 102.87
CA LYS A 6 -21.23 71.54 102.01
C LYS A 6 -20.91 71.46 100.51
N GLU A 7 -19.65 71.71 100.14
CA GLU A 7 -19.20 71.57 98.75
C GLU A 7 -19.12 70.09 98.34
N LYS A 8 -18.62 69.22 99.22
CA LYS A 8 -18.64 67.76 99.04
C LYS A 8 -20.05 67.20 98.96
N GLU A 9 -21.01 67.71 99.73
CA GLU A 9 -22.42 67.31 99.68
C GLU A 9 -23.05 67.68 98.33
N LYS A 10 -22.78 68.88 97.82
CA LYS A 10 -23.23 69.29 96.47
C LYS A 10 -22.60 68.46 95.36
N GLU A 11 -21.30 68.15 95.49
CA GLU A 11 -20.59 67.26 94.56
C GLU A 11 -21.18 65.84 94.59
N LEU A 12 -21.59 65.36 95.77
CA LEU A 12 -22.19 64.04 95.96
C LEU A 12 -23.60 63.99 95.34
N ILE A 13 -24.42 65.02 95.55
CA ILE A 13 -25.75 65.15 94.93
C ILE A 13 -25.64 65.18 93.41
N ALA A 14 -24.73 65.98 92.85
CA ALA A 14 -24.51 66.04 91.40
C ALA A 14 -24.08 64.67 90.83
N LYS A 15 -23.19 63.95 91.52
CA LYS A 15 -22.79 62.59 91.13
C LYS A 15 -23.93 61.58 91.26
N GLU A 16 -24.83 61.76 92.22
CA GLU A 16 -25.99 60.89 92.39
C GLU A 16 -27.03 61.10 91.28
N GLU A 17 -27.25 62.36 90.88
CA GLU A 17 -28.08 62.73 89.72
C GLU A 17 -27.50 62.19 88.41
N GLU A 18 -26.19 62.35 88.18
CA GLU A 18 -25.50 61.77 87.01
C GLU A 18 -25.62 60.24 86.99
N ARG A 19 -25.44 59.58 88.14
CA ARG A 19 -25.62 58.12 88.24
C ARG A 19 -27.06 57.71 87.96
N HIS A 20 -28.04 58.48 88.39
CA HIS A 20 -29.45 58.22 88.07
C HIS A 20 -29.72 58.38 86.58
N GLN A 21 -29.18 59.43 85.94
CA GLN A 21 -29.34 59.65 84.51
C GLN A 21 -28.69 58.52 83.70
N ILE A 22 -27.46 58.13 84.04
CA ILE A 22 -26.76 56.99 83.42
C ILE A 22 -27.54 55.69 83.62
N SER A 23 -28.19 55.50 84.77
CA SER A 23 -29.02 54.31 85.03
C SER A 23 -30.24 54.26 84.11
N GLU A 24 -30.93 55.38 83.91
CA GLU A 24 -32.08 55.43 83.00
C GLU A 24 -31.65 55.31 81.53
N GLU A 25 -30.56 55.96 81.12
CA GLU A 25 -30.00 55.79 79.77
C GLU A 25 -29.59 54.34 79.51
N ASN A 26 -28.96 53.67 80.48
CA ASN A 26 -28.64 52.23 80.36
C ASN A 26 -29.89 51.35 80.26
N LYS A 27 -30.97 51.71 80.94
CA LYS A 27 -32.24 50.97 80.88
C LYS A 27 -32.91 51.12 79.53
N ASP A 28 -32.86 52.30 78.92
CA ASP A 28 -33.39 52.53 77.57
C ASP A 28 -32.51 51.93 76.48
N LEU A 29 -31.18 51.99 76.63
CA LEU A 29 -30.25 51.24 75.78
C LEU A 29 -30.53 49.74 75.84
N LYS A 30 -30.82 49.19 77.03
CA LYS A 30 -31.19 47.78 77.17
C LYS A 30 -32.47 47.43 76.41
N LYS A 31 -33.52 48.25 76.53
CA LYS A 31 -34.77 48.04 75.74
C LYS A 31 -34.50 48.14 74.24
N ASN A 32 -33.71 49.11 73.80
CA ASN A 32 -33.35 49.27 72.40
C ASN A 32 -32.54 48.07 71.88
N VAL A 33 -31.60 47.55 72.66
CA VAL A 33 -30.84 46.34 72.34
C VAL A 33 -31.74 45.11 72.31
N GLU A 34 -32.72 44.97 73.21
CA GLU A 34 -33.68 43.87 73.17
C GLU A 34 -34.58 43.94 71.92
N VAL A 35 -34.99 45.14 71.49
CA VAL A 35 -35.71 45.35 70.23
C VAL A 35 -34.81 45.11 68.99
N GLN A 36 -33.52 45.43 69.10
CA GLN A 36 -32.51 45.19 68.05
C GLN A 36 -31.92 43.78 68.08
N SER A 37 -32.19 42.97 69.12
CA SER A 37 -31.72 41.59 69.18
C SER A 37 -32.33 40.85 67.99
N PHE A 38 -31.45 40.35 67.11
CA PHE A 38 -31.85 39.65 65.89
C PHE A 38 -32.97 38.68 66.22
N ASN A 39 -34.14 38.90 65.62
CA ASN A 39 -35.33 38.07 65.81
C ASN A 39 -34.88 36.62 65.58
N VAL A 40 -35.03 35.75 66.58
CA VAL A 40 -34.59 34.34 66.51
C VAL A 40 -35.13 33.65 65.24
N ARG A 41 -36.28 34.11 64.73
CA ARG A 41 -36.86 33.69 63.46
C ARG A 41 -36.02 34.05 62.23
N ASP A 42 -35.33 35.18 62.22
CA ASP A 42 -34.41 35.58 61.14
C ASP A 42 -33.17 34.69 61.13
N VAL A 43 -32.65 34.33 62.31
CA VAL A 43 -31.56 33.35 62.44
C VAL A 43 -32.00 31.97 61.95
N GLU A 44 -33.19 31.51 62.31
CA GLU A 44 -33.76 30.24 61.81
C GLU A 44 -34.03 30.27 60.30
N ARG A 45 -34.46 31.41 59.76
CA ARG A 45 -34.66 31.62 58.33
C ARG A 45 -33.32 31.54 57.59
N MET A 46 -32.32 32.27 58.06
CA MET A 46 -30.96 32.20 57.50
C MET A 46 -30.39 30.79 57.58
N LYS A 47 -30.64 30.06 58.67
CA LYS A 47 -30.23 28.64 58.79
C LYS A 47 -30.90 27.76 57.73
N ARG A 48 -32.20 27.94 57.47
CA ARG A 48 -32.93 27.19 56.42
C ARG A 48 -32.45 27.55 55.02
N GLU A 49 -32.19 28.83 54.77
CA GLU A 49 -31.63 29.30 53.49
C GLU A 49 -30.21 28.78 53.27
N LEU A 50 -29.36 28.79 54.31
CA LEU A 50 -28.02 28.21 54.26
C LEU A 50 -28.09 26.71 53.96
N GLN A 51 -28.97 25.96 54.63
CA GLN A 51 -29.18 24.53 54.36
C GLN A 51 -29.74 24.23 52.97
N ALA A 52 -30.47 25.17 52.36
CA ALA A 52 -30.90 25.03 50.96
C ALA A 52 -29.70 25.23 50.03
N VAL A 53 -28.91 26.29 50.24
CA VAL A 53 -27.70 26.55 49.47
C VAL A 53 -26.68 25.41 49.61
N GLU A 54 -26.48 24.86 50.81
CA GLU A 54 -25.60 23.70 51.03
C GLU A 54 -26.05 22.47 50.22
N ARG A 55 -27.36 22.22 50.10
CA ARG A 55 -27.89 21.13 49.28
C ARG A 55 -27.69 21.39 47.79
N ASP A 56 -27.97 22.62 47.33
CA ASP A 56 -27.79 22.99 45.92
C ASP A 56 -26.31 22.94 45.52
N VAL A 57 -25.40 23.33 46.42
CA VAL A 57 -23.94 23.19 46.23
C VAL A 57 -23.56 21.71 46.13
N ALA A 58 -24.03 20.86 47.04
CA ALA A 58 -23.74 19.42 47.00
C ALA A 58 -24.27 18.75 45.71
N GLU A 59 -25.45 19.14 45.24
CA GLU A 59 -26.00 18.63 43.97
C GLU A 59 -25.17 19.12 42.76
N ALA A 60 -24.76 20.39 42.76
CA ALA A 60 -23.88 20.94 41.73
C ALA A 60 -22.50 20.27 41.71
N GLU A 61 -21.93 19.95 42.88
CA GLU A 61 -20.67 19.20 43.01
C GLU A 61 -20.81 17.78 42.46
N SER A 62 -21.87 17.06 42.84
CA SER A 62 -22.16 15.72 42.30
C SER A 62 -22.31 15.74 40.77
N ALA A 63 -23.02 16.74 40.24
CA ALA A 63 -23.15 16.93 38.80
C ALA A 63 -21.79 17.21 38.14
N ARG A 64 -20.96 18.07 38.73
CA ARG A 64 -19.60 18.37 38.25
C ARG A 64 -18.74 17.12 38.21
N ASP A 65 -18.72 16.34 39.29
CA ASP A 65 -17.93 15.12 39.40
C ASP A 65 -18.38 14.08 38.34
N GLY A 66 -19.70 14.00 38.06
CA GLY A 66 -20.23 13.18 36.98
C GLY A 66 -19.79 13.64 35.58
N TRP A 67 -19.69 14.96 35.35
CA TRP A 67 -19.15 15.50 34.09
C TRP A 67 -17.64 15.31 33.97
N GLU A 68 -16.90 15.45 35.07
CA GLU A 68 -15.46 15.23 35.13
C GLU A 68 -15.12 13.77 34.82
N GLN A 69 -15.89 12.82 35.35
CA GLN A 69 -15.73 11.40 35.05
C GLN A 69 -15.96 11.10 33.56
N LYS A 70 -17.02 11.67 32.96
CA LYS A 70 -17.28 11.52 31.52
C LYS A 70 -16.19 12.15 30.66
N ALA A 71 -15.69 13.32 31.05
CA ALA A 71 -14.59 13.99 30.37
C ALA A 71 -13.30 13.15 30.45
N TRP A 72 -13.03 12.56 31.62
CA TRP A 72 -11.88 11.68 31.83
C TRP A 72 -11.98 10.41 30.97
N GLU A 73 -13.15 9.76 30.94
CA GLU A 73 -13.38 8.58 30.12
C GLU A 73 -13.22 8.88 28.62
N LEU A 74 -13.84 9.95 28.13
CA LEU A 74 -13.69 10.39 26.74
C LEU A 74 -12.23 10.71 26.40
N ASN A 75 -11.52 11.41 27.27
CA ASN A 75 -10.11 11.74 27.06
C ASN A 75 -9.22 10.49 27.03
N SER A 76 -9.53 9.49 27.85
CA SER A 76 -8.87 8.19 27.85
C SER A 76 -9.10 7.44 26.52
N GLN A 77 -10.34 7.41 26.04
CA GLN A 77 -10.68 6.80 24.75
C GLN A 77 -9.97 7.50 23.58
N ILE A 78 -9.97 8.83 23.53
CA ILE A 78 -9.27 9.61 22.50
C ILE A 78 -7.77 9.30 22.52
N ARG A 79 -7.16 9.26 23.71
CA ARG A 79 -5.73 8.94 23.86
C ARG A 79 -5.42 7.55 23.33
N ASN A 80 -6.26 6.56 23.65
CA ASN A 80 -6.08 5.19 23.16
C ASN A 80 -6.20 5.12 21.63
N GLN A 81 -7.23 5.75 21.05
CA GLN A 81 -7.39 5.82 19.59
C GLN A 81 -6.21 6.53 18.91
N PHE A 82 -5.69 7.60 19.50
CA PHE A 82 -4.52 8.31 18.99
C PHE A 82 -3.28 7.41 18.99
N HIS A 83 -3.04 6.64 20.06
CA HIS A 83 -1.94 5.66 20.09
C HIS A 83 -2.10 4.58 19.02
N GLN A 84 -3.32 4.08 18.77
CA GLN A 84 -3.57 3.11 17.71
C GLN A 84 -3.25 3.69 16.33
N ILE A 85 -3.67 4.92 16.05
CA ILE A 85 -3.36 5.62 14.78
C ILE A 85 -1.84 5.81 14.63
N GLN A 86 -1.14 6.19 15.70
CA GLN A 86 0.33 6.31 15.68
C GLN A 86 1.01 4.98 15.37
N THR A 87 0.59 3.88 16.00
CA THR A 87 1.13 2.54 15.74
C THR A 87 0.88 2.12 14.28
N LEU A 88 -0.35 2.29 13.78
CA LEU A 88 -0.67 1.97 12.39
C LEU A 88 0.14 2.82 11.41
N ALA A 89 0.33 4.11 11.67
CA ALA A 89 1.15 4.98 10.82
C ALA A 89 2.61 4.50 10.76
N ILE A 90 3.16 4.04 11.89
CA ILE A 90 4.51 3.44 11.92
C ILE A 90 4.56 2.17 11.08
N GLU A 91 3.59 1.27 11.23
CA GLU A 91 3.49 0.03 10.43
C GLU A 91 3.39 0.33 8.93
N TYR A 92 2.53 1.29 8.53
CA TYR A 92 2.41 1.74 7.15
C TYR A 92 3.73 2.32 6.63
N ASN A 93 4.40 3.18 7.40
CA ASN A 93 5.69 3.74 7.01
C ASN A 93 6.76 2.65 6.83
N GLN A 94 6.76 1.61 7.68
CA GLN A 94 7.66 0.48 7.50
C GLN A 94 7.35 -0.30 6.21
N ALA A 95 6.07 -0.52 5.89
CA ALA A 95 5.66 -1.15 4.63
C ALA A 95 6.04 -0.30 3.41
N LEU A 96 5.83 1.01 3.45
CA LEU A 96 6.21 1.94 2.40
C LEU A 96 7.74 1.95 2.18
N ARG A 97 8.54 1.89 3.25
CA ARG A 97 10.00 1.73 3.14
C ARG A 97 10.40 0.43 2.46
N ARG A 98 9.71 -0.69 2.72
CA ARG A 98 9.94 -1.97 2.00
C ARG A 98 9.61 -1.84 0.51
N LEU A 99 8.60 -1.04 0.17
CA LEU A 99 8.20 -0.72 -1.20
C LEU A 99 9.03 0.40 -1.85
N LYS A 100 9.99 1.00 -1.12
CA LYS A 100 10.83 2.14 -1.56
C LYS A 100 10.04 3.36 -2.04
N LEU A 101 8.88 3.63 -1.43
CA LEU A 101 8.10 4.85 -1.69
C LEU A 101 8.59 5.99 -0.79
N ASP A 102 8.78 7.18 -1.37
CA ASP A 102 9.20 8.40 -0.64
C ASP A 102 7.99 9.11 -0.03
N ILE A 103 7.23 8.38 0.78
CA ILE A 103 6.01 8.85 1.46
C ILE A 103 6.13 8.49 2.93
N GLN A 104 5.93 9.47 3.82
CA GLN A 104 6.00 9.27 5.28
C GLN A 104 4.78 9.89 5.97
N PHE A 105 3.94 9.05 6.56
CA PHE A 105 2.88 9.50 7.44
C PHE A 105 3.48 10.09 8.70
N ALA A 106 3.20 11.37 8.96
CA ALA A 106 3.60 12.07 10.17
C ALA A 106 2.34 12.37 10.97
N VAL A 107 2.11 11.60 12.05
CA VAL A 107 0.90 11.78 12.86
C VAL A 107 1.04 13.06 13.69
N SER A 108 0.22 14.08 13.42
CA SER A 108 0.24 15.34 14.17
C SER A 108 -0.94 15.46 15.14
N GLU A 109 -0.74 16.21 16.23
CA GLU A 109 -1.74 16.45 17.27
C GLU A 109 -2.86 17.42 16.83
N LYS A 110 -2.82 17.96 15.61
CA LYS A 110 -3.78 18.96 15.12
C LYS A 110 -5.00 18.28 14.49
N GLY A 111 -6.20 18.59 15.00
CA GLY A 111 -7.47 17.90 14.71
C GLY A 111 -8.08 17.99 13.30
N GLU A 112 -7.30 18.22 12.24
CA GLU A 112 -7.79 18.13 10.85
C GLU A 112 -7.26 16.84 10.20
N VAL A 113 -8.11 16.00 9.61
CA VAL A 113 -7.74 14.67 9.07
C VAL A 113 -6.52 14.68 8.14
N GLY A 114 -6.38 15.71 7.29
CA GLY A 114 -5.21 15.90 6.42
C GLY A 114 -3.94 16.35 7.16
N LYS A 115 -4.08 17.07 8.28
CA LYS A 115 -2.97 17.40 9.19
C LYS A 115 -2.65 16.25 10.15
N VAL A 116 -3.63 15.44 10.54
CA VAL A 116 -3.47 14.31 11.47
C VAL A 116 -2.61 13.24 10.84
N LEU A 117 -2.69 12.96 9.54
CA LEU A 117 -1.81 12.01 8.85
C LEU A 117 -0.62 12.67 8.13
N GLY A 118 -0.61 14.01 8.04
CA GLY A 118 0.43 14.81 7.40
C GLY A 118 0.48 14.71 5.87
N LEU A 119 -0.38 13.87 5.27
CA LEU A 119 -0.43 13.56 3.84
C LEU A 119 -1.87 13.29 3.41
N ASP A 120 -2.25 13.78 2.22
CA ASP A 120 -3.56 13.43 1.65
C ASP A 120 -3.46 12.13 0.84
N TYR A 121 -4.17 11.11 1.32
CA TYR A 121 -4.26 9.80 0.70
C TYR A 121 -4.68 9.87 -0.78
N LYS A 122 -5.60 10.78 -1.12
CA LYS A 122 -6.17 10.82 -2.47
C LYS A 122 -5.22 11.43 -3.50
N SER A 123 -4.44 12.42 -3.10
CA SER A 123 -3.57 13.18 -4.01
C SER A 123 -2.14 12.64 -4.08
N GLU A 124 -1.64 12.02 -3.01
CA GLU A 124 -0.22 11.62 -2.94
C GLU A 124 -0.04 10.11 -2.86
N VAL A 125 -0.74 9.44 -1.94
CA VAL A 125 -0.57 7.99 -1.70
C VAL A 125 -1.19 7.15 -2.82
N LYS A 126 -2.44 7.46 -3.20
CA LYS A 126 -3.17 6.71 -4.22
C LYS A 126 -2.47 6.71 -5.59
N PRO A 127 -2.05 7.84 -6.16
CA PRO A 127 -1.37 7.84 -7.46
C PRO A 127 -0.01 7.12 -7.41
N ALA A 128 0.75 7.23 -6.31
CA ALA A 128 2.02 6.51 -6.16
C ALA A 128 1.82 4.99 -6.13
N LEU A 129 0.78 4.49 -5.45
CA LEU A 129 0.44 3.06 -5.42
C LEU A 129 -0.08 2.56 -6.77
N SER A 130 -0.93 3.34 -7.45
CA SER A 130 -1.40 2.99 -8.80
C SER A 130 -0.24 2.90 -9.79
N SER A 131 0.74 3.82 -9.73
CA SER A 131 1.92 3.76 -10.58
C SER A 131 2.78 2.51 -10.33
N LEU A 132 2.88 2.03 -9.09
CA LEU A 132 3.59 0.79 -8.77
C LEU A 132 2.82 -0.44 -9.27
N TYR A 133 1.50 -0.44 -9.16
CA TYR A 133 0.66 -1.52 -9.66
C TYR A 133 0.80 -1.68 -11.19
N ASP A 134 0.74 -0.58 -11.93
CA ASP A 134 0.94 -0.58 -13.37
C ASP A 134 2.37 -1.05 -13.76
N ALA A 135 3.37 -0.75 -12.92
CA ALA A 135 4.74 -1.24 -13.10
C ALA A 135 4.85 -2.75 -12.82
N MET A 136 4.11 -3.28 -11.83
CA MET A 136 4.09 -4.70 -11.50
C MET A 136 3.43 -5.53 -12.60
N GLU A 137 2.30 -5.07 -13.16
CA GLU A 137 1.64 -5.73 -14.31
C GLU A 137 2.58 -5.79 -15.53
N LYS A 138 3.38 -4.74 -15.75
CA LYS A 138 4.43 -4.75 -16.78
C LYS A 138 5.54 -5.77 -16.48
N VAL A 139 5.95 -5.94 -15.22
CA VAL A 139 6.96 -6.95 -14.85
C VAL A 139 6.43 -8.37 -15.01
N GLU A 140 5.18 -8.64 -14.64
CA GLU A 140 4.56 -9.97 -14.81
C GLU A 140 4.47 -10.36 -16.28
N THR A 141 4.00 -9.45 -17.14
CA THR A 141 3.97 -9.68 -18.59
C THR A 141 5.36 -9.84 -19.19
N GLN A 142 6.36 -9.07 -18.71
CA GLN A 142 7.75 -9.20 -19.14
C GLN A 142 8.39 -10.53 -18.70
N THR A 143 8.03 -11.03 -17.51
CA THR A 143 8.47 -12.33 -17.01
C THR A 143 7.84 -13.48 -17.81
N ALA A 144 6.56 -13.37 -18.17
CA ALA A 144 5.88 -14.35 -19.02
C ALA A 144 6.51 -14.43 -20.43
N ILE A 145 6.81 -13.27 -21.04
CA ILE A 145 7.52 -13.21 -22.32
C ILE A 145 8.93 -13.82 -22.20
N GLN A 146 9.65 -13.55 -21.12
CA GLN A 146 10.98 -14.10 -20.89
C GLN A 146 10.97 -15.62 -20.69
N GLN A 147 9.97 -16.15 -19.98
CA GLN A 147 9.76 -17.60 -19.84
C GLN A 147 9.54 -18.26 -21.20
N GLN A 148 8.65 -17.69 -22.02
CA GLN A 148 8.36 -18.19 -23.37
C GLN A 148 9.60 -18.12 -24.29
N ALA A 149 10.41 -17.08 -24.17
CA ALA A 149 11.65 -16.94 -24.92
C ALA A 149 12.70 -18.01 -24.54
N SER A 150 12.83 -18.32 -23.23
CA SER A 150 13.72 -19.39 -22.74
C SER A 150 13.30 -20.77 -23.26
N GLU A 151 11.98 -21.04 -23.28
CA GLU A 151 11.43 -22.30 -23.76
C GLU A 151 11.65 -22.47 -25.27
N MET A 152 11.48 -21.40 -26.06
CA MET A 152 11.80 -21.37 -27.49
C MET A 152 13.30 -21.57 -27.75
N ALA A 153 14.19 -20.96 -26.96
CA ALA A 153 15.63 -21.13 -27.10
C ALA A 153 16.08 -22.59 -26.85
N SER A 154 15.47 -23.25 -25.86
CA SER A 154 15.74 -24.67 -25.57
C SER A 154 15.31 -25.59 -26.72
N LYS A 155 14.14 -25.32 -27.34
CA LYS A 155 13.69 -26.04 -28.54
C LYS A 155 14.65 -25.83 -29.73
N MET A 156 15.12 -24.59 -29.92
CA MET A 156 16.07 -24.27 -30.99
C MET A 156 17.43 -24.99 -30.82
N GLU A 157 17.97 -25.06 -29.60
CA GLU A 157 19.22 -25.81 -29.35
C GLU A 157 19.03 -27.34 -29.52
N ALA A 158 17.85 -27.88 -29.19
CA ALA A 158 17.53 -29.28 -29.47
C ALA A 158 17.48 -29.58 -30.98
N GLU A 159 16.85 -28.70 -31.77
CA GLU A 159 16.82 -28.83 -33.24
C GLU A 159 18.20 -28.66 -33.86
N LYS A 160 19.01 -27.73 -33.36
CA LYS A 160 20.41 -27.54 -33.79
C LYS A 160 21.27 -28.76 -33.51
N SER A 161 21.07 -29.42 -32.38
CA SER A 161 21.73 -30.68 -32.05
C SER A 161 21.32 -31.82 -33.01
N HIS A 162 20.02 -31.89 -33.36
CA HIS A 162 19.53 -32.82 -34.38
C HIS A 162 20.16 -32.53 -35.75
N LEU A 163 20.23 -31.26 -36.16
CA LEU A 163 20.87 -30.84 -37.39
C LEU A 163 22.36 -31.25 -37.42
N GLY A 164 23.07 -31.11 -36.30
CA GLY A 164 24.45 -31.59 -36.17
C GLY A 164 24.59 -33.10 -36.36
N SER A 165 23.65 -33.88 -35.82
CA SER A 165 23.60 -35.34 -36.05
C SER A 165 23.34 -35.68 -37.52
N VAL A 166 22.40 -34.99 -38.17
CA VAL A 166 22.13 -35.15 -39.60
C VAL A 166 23.35 -34.77 -40.43
N GLN A 167 24.06 -33.69 -40.08
CA GLN A 167 25.28 -33.27 -40.77
C GLN A 167 26.39 -34.32 -40.67
N LEU A 168 26.55 -34.97 -39.51
CA LEU A 168 27.50 -36.08 -39.35
C LEU A 168 27.14 -37.26 -40.25
N GLN A 169 25.85 -37.61 -40.34
CA GLN A 169 25.37 -38.68 -41.23
C GLN A 169 25.64 -38.35 -42.70
N ILE A 170 25.45 -37.08 -43.11
CA ILE A 170 25.78 -36.63 -44.47
C ILE A 170 27.28 -36.80 -44.74
N ASN A 171 28.14 -36.32 -43.85
CA ASN A 171 29.60 -36.42 -44.04
C ASN A 171 30.08 -37.89 -44.12
N GLU A 172 29.48 -38.77 -43.33
CA GLU A 172 29.79 -40.21 -43.38
C GLU A 172 29.37 -40.83 -44.72
N LEU A 173 28.18 -40.50 -45.22
CA LEU A 173 27.73 -40.92 -46.54
C LEU A 173 28.62 -40.37 -47.66
N GLU A 174 29.06 -39.12 -47.56
CA GLU A 174 29.98 -38.50 -48.51
C GLU A 174 31.33 -39.24 -48.56
N GLU A 175 31.91 -39.62 -47.42
CA GLU A 175 33.14 -40.42 -47.41
C GLU A 175 32.92 -41.84 -47.95
N ARG A 176 31.78 -42.49 -47.64
CA ARG A 176 31.44 -43.79 -48.23
C ARG A 176 31.34 -43.69 -49.76
N ILE A 177 30.68 -42.65 -50.28
CA ILE A 177 30.61 -42.38 -51.73
C ILE A 177 32.02 -42.14 -52.31
N ARG A 178 32.88 -41.41 -51.59
CA ARG A 178 34.26 -41.15 -52.03
C ARG A 178 35.09 -42.44 -52.13
N LEU A 179 34.90 -43.36 -51.19
CA LEU A 179 35.59 -44.64 -51.14
C LEU A 179 35.13 -45.56 -52.29
N VAL A 180 33.82 -45.68 -52.49
CA VAL A 180 33.22 -46.41 -53.63
C VAL A 180 33.68 -45.82 -54.96
N ARG A 181 33.77 -44.49 -55.08
CA ARG A 181 34.27 -43.84 -56.30
C ARG A 181 35.74 -44.16 -56.58
N LYS A 182 36.59 -44.22 -55.54
CA LYS A 182 38.00 -44.65 -55.68
C LYS A 182 38.11 -46.10 -56.09
N GLU A 183 37.30 -46.98 -55.52
CA GLU A 183 37.26 -48.40 -55.90
C GLU A 183 36.76 -48.58 -57.34
N GLY A 184 35.75 -47.83 -57.77
CA GLY A 184 35.30 -47.79 -59.17
C GLY A 184 36.39 -47.29 -60.12
N GLN A 185 37.14 -46.24 -59.76
CA GLN A 185 38.26 -45.75 -60.57
C GLN A 185 39.44 -46.72 -60.61
N ALA A 186 39.70 -47.47 -59.52
CA ALA A 186 40.69 -48.54 -59.49
C ALA A 186 40.25 -49.76 -60.33
N GLY A 187 38.96 -50.09 -60.30
CA GLY A 187 38.34 -51.12 -61.15
C GLY A 187 38.46 -50.78 -62.64
N VAL A 188 38.21 -49.53 -63.03
CA VAL A 188 38.39 -49.06 -64.43
C VAL A 188 39.85 -49.15 -64.89
N GLY A 189 40.83 -49.02 -63.99
CA GLY A 189 42.25 -49.20 -64.28
C GLY A 189 42.66 -50.66 -64.56
N TYR A 190 41.96 -51.63 -63.98
CA TYR A 190 42.19 -53.07 -64.23
C TYR A 190 41.33 -53.63 -65.36
N THR A 191 40.14 -53.09 -65.63
CA THR A 191 39.25 -53.53 -66.73
C THR A 191 39.69 -53.06 -68.11
N MET A 192 40.57 -52.06 -68.22
CA MET A 192 41.19 -51.70 -69.51
C MET A 192 42.36 -52.62 -69.93
N ARG A 193 42.69 -53.66 -69.15
CA ARG A 193 43.80 -54.57 -69.50
C ARG A 193 43.42 -56.05 -69.63
N LEU A 194 42.30 -56.51 -69.09
CA LEU A 194 41.79 -57.85 -69.37
C LEU A 194 40.26 -57.81 -69.46
N GLY A 195 39.75 -58.20 -70.62
CA GLY A 195 38.32 -58.37 -70.88
C GLY A 195 37.71 -59.35 -69.89
N GLY A 196 36.62 -58.93 -69.24
CA GLY A 196 35.87 -59.75 -68.29
C GLY A 196 34.44 -59.24 -68.22
N GLU A 197 33.56 -59.87 -69.00
CA GLU A 197 32.10 -59.60 -69.02
C GLU A 197 31.38 -60.07 -67.74
N SER A 198 32.09 -60.69 -66.78
CA SER A 198 31.48 -61.22 -65.54
C SER A 198 31.28 -60.17 -64.43
N ASN A 199 31.98 -59.03 -64.45
CA ASN A 199 31.94 -58.04 -63.36
C ASN A 199 31.04 -56.83 -63.68
N VAL A 200 30.51 -56.74 -64.91
CA VAL A 200 29.67 -55.62 -65.35
C VAL A 200 28.27 -55.70 -64.72
N GLY A 201 27.74 -56.91 -64.51
CA GLY A 201 26.42 -57.12 -63.91
C GLY A 201 26.33 -56.65 -62.45
N GLU A 202 27.26 -57.08 -61.61
CA GLU A 202 27.31 -56.68 -60.18
C GLU A 202 27.58 -55.18 -60.00
N LEU A 203 28.44 -54.59 -60.84
CA LEU A 203 28.68 -53.14 -60.85
C LEU A 203 27.44 -52.36 -61.30
N GLN A 204 26.71 -52.87 -62.31
CA GLN A 204 25.49 -52.22 -62.79
C GLN A 204 24.37 -52.28 -61.75
N GLU A 205 24.28 -53.38 -61.00
CA GLU A 205 23.32 -53.53 -59.90
C GLU A 205 23.68 -52.64 -58.71
N ALA A 206 24.96 -52.55 -58.33
CA ALA A 206 25.44 -51.65 -57.28
C ALA A 206 25.25 -50.17 -57.63
N VAL A 207 25.47 -49.78 -58.90
CA VAL A 207 25.19 -48.42 -59.37
C VAL A 207 23.70 -48.11 -59.26
N LYS A 208 22.84 -49.03 -59.69
CA LYS A 208 21.39 -48.87 -59.63
C LYS A 208 20.88 -48.73 -58.19
N GLN A 209 21.40 -49.56 -57.27
CA GLN A 209 21.07 -49.46 -55.85
C GLN A 209 21.54 -48.14 -55.23
N SER A 210 22.75 -47.66 -55.59
CA SER A 210 23.23 -46.36 -55.12
C SER A 210 22.40 -45.18 -55.66
N GLU A 211 21.91 -45.28 -56.89
CA GLU A 211 21.09 -44.25 -57.53
C GLU A 211 19.69 -44.20 -56.88
N GLU A 212 19.13 -45.35 -56.53
CA GLU A 212 17.90 -45.48 -55.73
C GLU A 212 18.07 -44.90 -54.31
N GLU A 213 19.21 -45.16 -53.65
CA GLU A 213 19.51 -44.59 -52.32
C GLU A 213 19.67 -43.06 -52.37
N VAL A 214 20.35 -42.54 -53.40
CA VAL A 214 20.48 -41.09 -53.62
C VAL A 214 19.12 -40.47 -53.91
N GLN A 215 18.28 -41.09 -54.74
CA GLN A 215 16.90 -40.62 -54.98
C GLN A 215 16.06 -40.61 -53.71
N ALA A 216 16.16 -41.66 -52.87
CA ALA A 216 15.47 -41.72 -51.59
C ALA A 216 15.96 -40.63 -50.62
N CYS A 217 17.26 -40.32 -50.62
CA CYS A 217 17.83 -39.23 -49.83
C CYS A 217 17.33 -37.86 -50.30
N VAL A 218 17.32 -37.62 -51.61
CA VAL A 218 16.80 -36.39 -52.22
C VAL A 218 15.31 -36.20 -51.88
N ALA A 219 14.51 -37.26 -51.94
CA ALA A 219 13.09 -37.19 -51.55
C ALA A 219 12.89 -36.80 -50.07
N LYS A 220 13.72 -37.33 -49.17
CA LYS A 220 13.70 -36.96 -47.74
C LYS A 220 14.11 -35.50 -47.52
N LEU A 221 15.12 -35.02 -48.23
CA LEU A 221 15.54 -33.62 -48.18
C LEU A 221 14.43 -32.68 -48.66
N PHE A 222 13.76 -33.00 -49.77
CA PHE A 222 12.62 -32.21 -50.25
C PHE A 222 11.47 -32.18 -49.23
N ALA A 223 11.14 -33.32 -48.61
CA ALA A 223 10.11 -33.37 -47.58
C ALA A 223 10.46 -32.50 -46.34
N LEU A 224 11.74 -32.47 -45.96
CA LEU A 224 12.22 -31.60 -44.87
C LEU A 224 12.13 -30.12 -45.25
N VAL A 225 12.55 -29.75 -46.46
CA VAL A 225 12.45 -28.37 -46.96
C VAL A 225 10.99 -27.91 -46.99
N ASP A 226 10.08 -28.74 -47.48
CA ASP A 226 8.64 -28.45 -47.49
C ASP A 226 8.09 -28.28 -46.07
N SER A 227 8.52 -29.11 -45.11
CA SER A 227 8.11 -29.00 -43.72
C SER A 227 8.62 -27.71 -43.07
N ILE A 228 9.89 -27.35 -43.31
CA ILE A 228 10.49 -26.11 -42.81
C ILE A 228 9.78 -24.90 -43.42
N SER A 229 9.47 -24.95 -44.71
CA SER A 229 8.74 -23.86 -45.40
C SER A 229 7.35 -23.65 -44.78
N LYS A 230 6.60 -24.73 -44.53
CA LYS A 230 5.29 -24.67 -43.85
C LYS A 230 5.40 -24.10 -42.43
N HIS A 231 6.42 -24.52 -41.67
CA HIS A 231 6.64 -24.01 -40.32
C HIS A 231 6.96 -22.51 -40.33
N LYS A 232 7.79 -22.05 -41.27
CA LYS A 232 8.10 -20.65 -41.46
C LYS A 232 6.84 -19.82 -41.76
N GLU A 233 6.00 -20.26 -42.70
CA GLU A 233 4.74 -19.59 -43.02
C GLU A 233 3.78 -19.52 -41.81
N TYR A 234 3.68 -20.60 -41.04
CA TYR A 234 2.91 -20.61 -39.80
C TYR A 234 3.43 -19.59 -38.78
N MET A 235 4.75 -19.53 -38.59
CA MET A 235 5.39 -18.57 -37.69
C MET A 235 5.16 -17.13 -38.13
N ASP A 236 5.34 -16.83 -39.43
CA ASP A 236 5.09 -15.50 -39.99
C ASP A 236 3.62 -15.08 -39.80
N SER A 237 2.69 -16.00 -40.03
CA SER A 237 1.26 -15.79 -39.75
C SER A 237 1.00 -15.49 -38.27
N LYS A 238 1.59 -16.27 -37.35
CA LYS A 238 1.39 -16.08 -35.91
C LYS A 238 1.96 -14.77 -35.40
N ILE A 239 3.12 -14.35 -35.92
CA ILE A 239 3.73 -13.05 -35.61
C ILE A 239 2.82 -11.92 -36.10
N SER A 240 2.25 -12.04 -37.30
CA SER A 240 1.32 -11.05 -37.85
C SER A 240 0.05 -10.92 -36.98
N GLU A 241 -0.52 -12.04 -36.55
CA GLU A 241 -1.67 -12.08 -35.64
C GLU A 241 -1.36 -11.37 -34.30
N MET A 242 -0.24 -11.70 -33.67
CA MET A 242 0.20 -11.06 -32.43
C MET A 242 0.41 -9.55 -32.60
N LYS A 243 1.05 -9.14 -33.70
CA LYS A 243 1.29 -7.72 -34.01
C LYS A 243 -0.02 -6.94 -34.13
N ASN A 244 -1.02 -7.51 -34.80
CA ASN A 244 -2.35 -6.91 -34.93
C ASN A 244 -3.06 -6.85 -33.56
N GLY A 245 -2.97 -7.91 -32.76
CA GLY A 245 -3.51 -7.94 -31.40
C GLY A 245 -2.94 -6.81 -30.53
N VAL A 246 -1.62 -6.65 -30.53
CA VAL A 246 -0.94 -5.57 -29.79
C VAL A 246 -1.36 -4.19 -30.29
N ALA A 247 -1.43 -3.98 -31.61
CA ALA A 247 -1.86 -2.70 -32.19
C ALA A 247 -3.31 -2.35 -31.83
N ASN A 248 -4.21 -3.34 -31.82
CA ASN A 248 -5.61 -3.17 -31.43
C ASN A 248 -5.73 -2.81 -29.95
N THR A 249 -5.02 -3.52 -29.07
CA THR A 249 -4.99 -3.22 -27.64
C THR A 249 -4.43 -1.82 -27.37
N ALA A 250 -3.33 -1.44 -28.02
CA ALA A 250 -2.74 -0.11 -27.91
C ALA A 250 -3.73 1.00 -28.34
N THR A 251 -4.48 0.76 -29.42
CA THR A 251 -5.52 1.68 -29.89
C THR A 251 -6.66 1.79 -28.88
N ALA A 252 -7.15 0.66 -28.35
CA ALA A 252 -8.21 0.64 -27.33
C ALA A 252 -7.78 1.40 -26.06
N VAL A 253 -6.57 1.17 -25.57
CA VAL A 253 -6.01 1.89 -24.42
C VAL A 253 -5.91 3.39 -24.71
N SER A 254 -5.46 3.79 -25.90
CA SER A 254 -5.38 5.19 -26.31
C SER A 254 -6.76 5.87 -26.30
N GLU A 255 -7.78 5.21 -26.85
CA GLU A 255 -9.15 5.74 -26.88
C GLU A 255 -9.78 5.82 -25.49
N ILE A 256 -9.55 4.83 -24.61
CA ILE A 256 -9.98 4.89 -23.20
C ILE A 256 -9.31 6.07 -22.48
N HIS A 257 -8.01 6.28 -22.72
CA HIS A 257 -7.27 7.39 -22.12
C HIS A 257 -7.79 8.75 -22.62
N LYS A 258 -8.00 8.91 -23.94
CA LYS A 258 -8.62 10.11 -24.52
C LYS A 258 -10.03 10.37 -23.97
N ALA A 259 -10.85 9.32 -23.84
CA ALA A 259 -12.19 9.42 -23.28
C ALA A 259 -12.16 9.86 -21.80
N SER A 260 -11.21 9.32 -21.03
CA SER A 260 -11.02 9.67 -19.62
C SER A 260 -10.56 11.12 -19.45
N LEU A 261 -9.63 11.57 -20.29
CA LEU A 261 -9.21 12.98 -20.37
C LEU A 261 -10.38 13.90 -20.72
N LYS A 262 -11.15 13.58 -21.77
CA LYS A 262 -12.35 14.37 -22.13
C LYS A 262 -13.39 14.42 -21.01
N ARG A 263 -13.56 13.34 -20.24
CA ARG A 263 -14.51 13.31 -19.10
C ARG A 263 -14.02 14.15 -17.93
N HIS A 264 -12.72 14.12 -17.63
CA HIS A 264 -12.12 14.88 -16.53
C HIS A 264 -11.96 16.38 -16.85
N PHE A 265 -11.82 16.74 -18.13
CA PHE A 265 -11.66 18.11 -18.59
C PHE A 265 -12.83 18.58 -19.47
N GLY A 266 -14.03 18.03 -19.25
CA GLY A 266 -15.19 18.23 -20.11
C GLY A 266 -15.55 19.69 -20.37
N SER A 267 -15.33 20.09 -21.62
CA SER A 267 -15.89 21.21 -22.40
C SER A 267 -15.79 22.62 -21.82
N THR A 268 -15.02 23.46 -22.50
CA THR A 268 -15.49 24.83 -22.76
C THR A 268 -16.71 24.78 -23.69
#